data_AF-K9YR26-F1
#
_entry.id   AF-K9YR26-F1
#
_cell.length_a   1.000
_cell.length_b   1.000
_cell.length_c   1.000
_cell.angle_alpha   90.00
_cell.angle_beta   90.00
_cell.angle_gamma   90.00
#
_symmetry.space_group_name_H-M   'P 1'
#
loop_
_entity.id
_entity.type
_entity.pdbx_description
1 polymer ?
#
loop_
_entity_poly.entity_id
_entity_poly.type
_entity_poly.pdbx_seq_one_letter_code
_entity_poly.pdbx_strand_id
1 'polypeptide(L)'
;MTKEKRLEQYTLKHPQEVLLLEVETEGETDRILIFKGFSSSLTGATAYDPDVPVLSEEATILSIDRAVSPYSPENPQYLEQGISWETMAQRLDQLGL
;
A
#
# COMPACT_ATOMS: atom_id res chain seq x y z
N MET A 1 11.16 10.22 4.69
CA MET A 1 10.28 9.68 3.62
C MET A 1 9.02 9.17 4.30
N THR A 2 7.83 9.50 3.79
CA THR A 2 6.56 9.04 4.38
C THR A 2 6.37 7.54 4.17
N LYS A 3 5.48 6.89 4.93
CA LYS A 3 5.19 5.45 4.79
C LYS A 3 4.76 5.11 3.36
N GLU A 4 3.87 5.92 2.79
CA GLU A 4 3.39 5.81 1.40
C GLU A 4 4.55 5.83 0.40
N LYS A 5 5.42 6.85 0.48
CA LYS A 5 6.54 6.98 -0.46
C LYS A 5 7.50 5.79 -0.39
N ARG A 6 7.72 5.21 0.79
CA ARG A 6 8.54 4.00 0.93
C ARG A 6 7.90 2.78 0.24
N LEU A 7 6.58 2.62 0.38
CA LEU A 7 5.81 1.56 -0.27
C LEU A 7 5.69 1.74 -1.79
N GLU A 8 5.56 2.98 -2.26
CA GLU A 8 5.62 3.31 -3.68
C GLU A 8 6.98 2.93 -4.28
N GLN A 9 8.09 3.28 -3.62
CA GLN A 9 9.43 2.88 -4.06
C GLN A 9 9.62 1.36 -4.06
N TYR A 10 9.02 0.65 -3.09
CA TYR A 10 9.00 -0.80 -3.09
C TYR A 10 8.34 -1.35 -4.36
N THR A 11 7.14 -0.90 -4.69
CA THR A 11 6.43 -1.40 -5.89
C THR A 11 7.06 -0.96 -7.21
N LEU A 12 7.87 0.11 -7.22
CA LEU A 12 8.73 0.45 -8.36
C LEU A 12 9.87 -0.56 -8.55
N LYS A 13 10.48 -1.04 -7.47
CA LYS A 13 11.52 -2.08 -7.51
C LYS A 13 10.95 -3.50 -7.71
N HIS A 14 9.69 -3.71 -7.34
CA HIS A 14 8.98 -4.99 -7.43
C HIS A 14 7.73 -4.86 -8.32
N PRO A 15 7.87 -4.62 -9.63
CA PRO A 15 6.74 -4.37 -10.54
C PRO A 15 5.82 -5.58 -10.76
N GLN A 16 6.24 -6.77 -10.32
CA GLN A 16 5.46 -8.00 -10.28
C GLN A 16 4.57 -8.11 -9.03
N GLU A 17 4.66 -7.15 -8.10
CA GLU A 17 3.90 -7.14 -6.85
C GLU A 17 2.94 -5.94 -6.81
N VAL A 18 1.81 -6.15 -6.15
CA VAL A 18 0.82 -5.15 -5.78
C VAL A 18 0.66 -5.20 -4.27
N LEU A 19 0.61 -4.04 -3.63
CA LEU A 19 0.31 -3.95 -2.21
C LEU A 19 -1.14 -3.55 -2.02
N LEU A 20 -1.83 -4.22 -1.10
CA LEU A 20 -3.12 -3.79 -0.61
C LEU A 20 -2.95 -3.46 0.87
N LEU A 21 -3.27 -2.23 1.22
CA LEU A 21 -3.22 -1.73 2.59
C LEU A 21 -4.64 -1.62 3.10
N GLU A 22 -4.88 -2.08 4.31
CA GLU A 22 -6.03 -1.68 5.10
C GLU A 22 -5.58 -0.63 6.10
N VAL A 23 -6.24 0.52 6.08
CA VAL A 23 -5.86 1.69 6.87
C VAL A 23 -7.05 2.22 7.62
N GLU A 24 -6.81 2.79 8.81
CA GLU A 24 -7.81 3.48 9.60
C GLU A 24 -7.43 4.95 9.75
N THR A 25 -8.37 5.84 9.42
CA THR A 25 -8.24 7.29 9.63
C THR A 25 -9.51 7.78 10.30
N GLU A 26 -9.39 8.44 11.46
CA GLU A 26 -10.54 8.96 12.23
C GLU A 26 -11.64 7.92 12.55
N GLY A 27 -11.28 6.64 12.64
CA GLY A 27 -12.22 5.53 12.90
C GLY A 27 -12.94 4.99 11.67
N GLU A 28 -12.61 5.49 10.47
CA GLU A 28 -13.04 4.94 9.20
C GLU A 28 -11.93 4.08 8.58
N THR A 29 -12.31 2.89 8.13
CA THR A 29 -11.39 1.98 7.43
C THR A 29 -11.46 2.22 5.92
N ASP A 30 -10.30 2.40 5.28
CA ASP A 30 -10.15 2.45 3.83
C ASP A 30 -9.17 1.36 3.36
N ARG A 31 -9.21 1.05 2.06
CA ARG A 31 -8.27 0.17 1.39
C ARG A 31 -7.50 0.93 0.33
N ILE A 32 -6.19 0.89 0.40
CA ILE A 32 -5.29 1.55 -0.55
C ILE A 32 -4.55 0.48 -1.33
N LEU A 33 -4.59 0.58 -2.66
CA LEU A 33 -3.78 -0.24 -3.56
C LEU A 33 -2.55 0.55 -3.99
N ILE A 34 -1.36 -0.04 -3.86
CA ILE A 34 -0.11 0.56 -4.32
C ILE A 34 0.49 -0.33 -5.40
N PHE A 35 0.77 0.26 -6.57
CA PHE A 35 1.34 -0.44 -7.71
C PHE A 35 2.22 0.47 -8.56
N LYS A 36 3.43 0.01 -8.90
CA LYS A 36 4.40 0.73 -9.75
C LYS A 36 4.60 2.19 -9.34
N GLY A 37 4.66 2.47 -8.05
CA GLY A 37 4.90 3.80 -7.52
C GLY A 37 3.68 4.71 -7.43
N PHE A 38 2.48 4.20 -7.66
CA PHE A 38 1.24 4.93 -7.52
C PHE A 38 0.37 4.30 -6.43
N SER A 39 -0.25 5.14 -5.61
CA SER A 39 -1.21 4.75 -4.57
C SER A 39 -2.62 5.15 -5.01
N SER A 40 -3.62 4.34 -4.71
CA SER A 40 -5.03 4.58 -5.05
C SER A 40 -5.94 4.04 -3.97
N SER A 41 -6.89 4.86 -3.49
CA SER A 41 -7.98 4.39 -2.63
C SER A 41 -8.95 3.51 -3.43
N LEU A 42 -9.48 2.46 -2.80
CA LEU A 42 -10.46 1.54 -3.37
C LEU A 42 -11.88 1.78 -2.84
N THR A 43 -12.05 2.50 -1.73
CA THR A 43 -13.38 2.75 -1.12
C THR A 43 -13.83 4.21 -1.20
N GLY A 44 -12.91 5.15 -1.43
CA GLY A 44 -13.20 6.58 -1.56
C GLY A 44 -12.99 7.14 -2.97
N ALA A 45 -13.41 8.39 -3.17
CA ALA A 45 -13.02 9.17 -4.34
C ALA A 45 -11.51 9.46 -4.22
N THR A 46 -10.72 8.96 -5.18
CA THR A 46 -9.32 9.40 -5.34
C THR A 46 -9.30 10.92 -5.48
N ALA A 47 -8.50 11.60 -4.64
CA ALA A 47 -8.24 13.01 -4.83
C ALA A 47 -7.74 13.22 -6.27
N TYR A 48 -8.34 14.18 -6.99
CA TYR A 48 -7.95 14.49 -8.37
C TYR A 48 -6.52 15.06 -8.45
N ASP A 49 -6.03 15.61 -7.35
CA ASP A 49 -4.70 16.20 -7.22
C ASP A 49 -3.66 15.11 -6.88
N PRO A 50 -2.71 14.80 -7.79
CA PRO A 50 -1.67 13.78 -7.57
C PRO A 50 -0.63 14.17 -6.51
N ASP A 51 -0.60 15.43 -6.07
CA ASP A 51 0.29 15.88 -4.99
C ASP A 51 -0.31 15.65 -3.59
N VAL A 52 -1.58 15.24 -3.50
CA VAL A 52 -2.23 14.88 -2.24
C VAL A 52 -1.94 13.40 -1.92
N PRO A 53 -1.25 13.11 -0.79
CA PRO A 53 -1.00 11.74 -0.34
C PRO A 53 -2.32 10.97 -0.18
N VAL A 54 -2.39 9.74 -0.71
CA VAL A 54 -3.58 8.89 -0.52
C VAL A 54 -3.60 8.32 0.90
N LEU A 55 -2.41 8.05 1.45
CA LEU A 55 -2.27 7.65 2.84
C LEU A 55 -1.96 8.89 3.69
N SER A 56 -2.96 9.33 4.48
CA SER A 56 -2.75 10.39 5.47
C SER A 56 -1.61 10.04 6.44
N GLU A 57 -0.84 11.02 6.88
CA GLU A 57 0.22 10.80 7.89
C GLU A 57 -0.36 10.32 9.24
N GLU A 58 -1.63 10.65 9.49
CA GLU A 58 -2.39 10.26 10.68
C GLU A 58 -3.02 8.87 10.53
N ALA A 59 -3.02 8.30 9.32
CA ALA A 59 -3.59 6.99 9.06
C ALA A 59 -2.77 5.88 9.72
N THR A 60 -3.47 4.96 10.38
CA THR A 60 -2.88 3.75 10.93
C THR A 60 -3.01 2.62 9.93
N ILE A 61 -1.89 2.04 9.50
CA ILE A 61 -1.92 0.83 8.66
C ILE A 61 -2.26 -0.35 9.57
N LEU A 62 -3.43 -0.92 9.35
CA LEU A 62 -3.93 -2.09 10.07
C LEU A 62 -3.31 -3.37 9.53
N SER A 63 -3.25 -3.50 8.20
CA SER A 63 -2.69 -4.66 7.52
C SER A 63 -2.12 -4.29 6.15
N ILE A 64 -1.17 -5.10 5.70
CA ILE A 64 -0.62 -5.04 4.35
C ILE A 64 -0.69 -6.45 3.76
N ASP A 65 -1.22 -6.56 2.56
CA ASP A 65 -1.15 -7.74 1.74
C ASP A 65 -0.23 -7.49 0.56
N ARG A 66 0.48 -8.54 0.15
CA ARG A 66 1.28 -8.59 -1.07
C ARG A 66 0.63 -9.55 -2.03
N ALA A 67 0.30 -9.08 -3.23
CA ALA A 67 -0.28 -9.88 -4.28
C ALA A 67 0.55 -9.80 -5.56
N VAL A 68 0.37 -10.78 -6.45
CA VAL A 68 0.99 -10.81 -7.77
C VAL A 68 0.28 -9.83 -8.71
N SER A 69 1.06 -9.15 -9.55
CA SER A 69 0.58 -8.37 -10.70
C SER A 69 0.52 -9.22 -11.97
N PRO A 70 -0.49 -9.07 -12.85
CA PRO A 70 -1.62 -8.15 -12.74
C PRO A 70 -2.59 -8.57 -11.63
N TYR A 71 -3.06 -7.59 -10.86
CA TYR A 71 -4.02 -7.82 -9.78
C TYR A 71 -5.40 -8.16 -10.35
N SER A 72 -5.99 -9.26 -9.88
CA SER A 72 -7.36 -9.65 -10.20
C SER A 72 -8.22 -9.55 -8.94
N PRO A 73 -9.18 -8.60 -8.86
CA PRO A 73 -10.05 -8.47 -7.68
C PRO A 73 -10.93 -9.71 -7.43
N GLU A 74 -11.29 -10.43 -8.49
CA GLU A 74 -12.12 -11.65 -8.42
C GLU A 74 -11.34 -12.86 -7.91
N ASN A 75 -10.02 -12.90 -8.18
CA ASN A 75 -9.15 -13.99 -7.78
C ASN A 75 -7.72 -13.49 -7.48
N PRO A 76 -7.54 -12.75 -6.36
CA PRO A 76 -6.25 -12.19 -6.01
C PRO A 76 -5.25 -13.30 -5.66
N GLN A 77 -4.07 -13.23 -6.27
CA GLN A 77 -2.98 -14.17 -5.99
C GLN A 77 -2.06 -13.58 -4.92
N TYR A 78 -2.34 -13.88 -3.66
CA TYR A 78 -1.54 -13.38 -2.55
C TYR A 78 -0.21 -14.14 -2.40
N LEU A 79 0.87 -13.36 -2.24
CA LEU A 79 2.19 -13.82 -1.82
C LEU A 79 2.29 -13.87 -0.29
N GLU A 80 1.65 -12.92 0.38
CA GLU A 80 1.68 -12.74 1.83
C GLU A 80 0.48 -11.87 2.24
N GLN A 81 -0.14 -12.13 3.39
CA GLN A 81 -1.32 -11.40 3.84
C GLN A 81 -1.19 -11.00 5.31
N GLY A 82 -1.87 -9.92 5.69
CA GLY A 82 -2.04 -9.51 7.06
C GLY A 82 -0.74 -9.08 7.75
N ILE A 83 0.27 -8.62 7.00
CA ILE A 83 1.53 -8.22 7.62
C ILE A 83 1.39 -6.84 8.26
N SER A 84 1.98 -6.69 9.44
CA SER A 84 2.04 -5.41 10.12
C SER A 84 2.93 -4.43 9.37
N TRP A 85 2.71 -3.13 9.60
CA TRP A 85 3.64 -2.09 9.16
C TRP A 85 5.07 -2.36 9.62
N GLU A 86 5.28 -2.85 10.85
CA GLU A 86 6.62 -3.15 11.36
C GLU A 86 7.33 -4.24 10.53
N THR A 87 6.62 -5.32 10.19
CA THR A 87 7.17 -6.39 9.36
C THR A 87 7.55 -5.87 7.98
N MET A 88 6.70 -5.04 7.38
CA MET A 88 6.99 -4.42 6.10
C MET A 88 8.13 -3.41 6.19
N ALA A 89 8.19 -2.60 7.25
CA ALA A 89 9.26 -1.63 7.47
C ALA A 89 10.63 -2.29 7.57
N GLN A 90 10.74 -3.41 8.29
CA GLN A 90 11.99 -4.19 8.36
C GLN A 90 12.42 -4.71 6.98
N ARG A 91 11.46 -5.14 6.15
CA ARG A 91 11.73 -5.56 4.76
C ARG A 91 12.22 -4.38 3.91
N LEU A 92 11.59 -3.22 4.06
CA LEU A 92 12.00 -2.00 3.36
C LEU A 92 13.42 -1.59 3.76
N ASP A 93 13.75 -1.63 5.06
CA ASP A 93 15.10 -1.32 5.57
C ASP A 93 16.16 -2.26 4.97
N GLN A 94 15.87 -3.57 4.86
CA GLN A 94 16.77 -4.54 4.23
C GLN A 94 17.01 -4.27 2.74
N LEU A 95 16.05 -3.62 2.06
CA LEU A 95 16.14 -3.22 0.66
C LEU A 95 16.72 -1.81 0.48
N GLY A 96 17.08 -1.12 1.57
CA GLY A 96 17.56 0.26 1.59
C GLY A 96 16.50 1.26 1.15
N LEU A 97 15.24 1.05 1.53
CA LEU A 97 14.07 1.87 1.22
C LEU A 97 13.47 2.52 2.48
#